data_AF-A0A1M5HH56-F1
#
_entry.id   AF-A0A1M5HH56-F1
#
_cell.length_a   1.000
_cell.length_b   1.000
_cell.length_c   1.000
_cell.angle_alpha   90.00
_cell.angle_beta   90.00
_cell.angle_gamma   90.00
#
_symmetry.space_group_name_H-M   'P 1'
#
loop_
_entity.id
_entity.type
_entity.pdbx_description
1 polymer ?
#
loop_
_entity_poly.entity_id
_entity_poly.type
_entity_poly.pdbx_seq_one_letter_code
_entity_poly.pdbx_strand_id
1 'polypeptide(L)'
;MKSGIPFGYQQANCHNISHYISLLLASKGYQCAKIWAFAPVVYSTSSSKLISIPDKKNISPTGKIDWGYHVAPIVKVRIGNKVRKMAIDPGLFKTPVRYRTWLAKLKIKQLIYLIVDSEWYLFNSSMIPNSELLPYDESLDANPTNVKLPDWFSDKLITDFFKYEEDALEQHWIEQGLSVNETAIAFYDAEIKPILNSPEHQNLVYDYKMLVGNVFNFETVIRDGNWNYEMTTDFQIKHQEIIAKYRQIYLANLNKWQESMAVLNDLINN
;
A
#
# COMPACT_ATOMS: atom_id res chain seq x y z
N MET A 1 14.91 -18.31 8.66
CA MET A 1 15.08 -16.84 8.58
C MET A 1 13.97 -16.15 9.34
N LYS A 2 14.27 -15.17 10.23
CA LYS A 2 13.28 -14.16 10.63
C LYS A 2 12.93 -13.42 9.34
N SER A 3 11.67 -13.40 8.94
CA SER A 3 11.26 -13.02 7.57
C SER A 3 11.55 -11.57 7.16
N GLY A 4 12.14 -10.73 8.02
CA GLY A 4 12.66 -9.41 7.64
C GLY A 4 11.65 -8.39 7.12
N ILE A 5 10.35 -8.75 7.07
CA ILE A 5 9.31 -7.98 6.39
C ILE A 5 9.24 -6.54 6.95
N PRO A 6 9.28 -5.50 6.10
CA PRO A 6 9.44 -4.10 6.51
C PRO A 6 8.12 -3.48 6.97
N PHE A 7 7.62 -3.91 8.13
CA PHE A 7 6.41 -3.36 8.77
C PHE A 7 6.62 -1.99 9.42
N GLY A 8 7.86 -1.51 9.47
CA GLY A 8 8.20 -0.25 10.11
C GLY A 8 7.59 0.95 9.36
N TYR A 9 7.46 0.86 8.04
CA TYR A 9 6.90 1.92 7.22
C TYR A 9 5.41 1.71 7.02
N GLN A 10 4.61 2.62 7.55
CA GLN A 10 3.15 2.48 7.56
C GLN A 10 2.45 3.39 6.55
N GLN A 11 3.19 4.19 5.77
CA GLN A 11 2.57 5.13 4.84
C GLN A 11 1.89 4.42 3.66
N ALA A 12 2.37 3.24 3.24
CA ALA A 12 1.80 2.55 2.08
C ALA A 12 2.20 1.06 1.98
N ASN A 13 1.87 0.48 0.82
CA ASN A 13 2.28 -0.87 0.39
C ASN A 13 1.76 -1.99 1.31
N CYS A 14 0.64 -1.75 2.00
CA CYS A 14 -0.02 -2.77 2.82
C CYS A 14 -0.51 -3.95 1.97
N HIS A 15 -0.92 -3.73 0.71
CA HIS A 15 -1.28 -4.80 -0.22
C HIS A 15 -0.08 -5.69 -0.59
N ASN A 16 1.09 -5.09 -0.86
CA ASN A 16 2.35 -5.80 -1.12
C ASN A 16 2.76 -6.67 0.07
N ILE A 17 2.79 -6.08 1.26
CA ILE A 17 3.10 -6.78 2.51
C ILE A 17 2.08 -7.90 2.77
N SER A 18 0.79 -7.62 2.61
CA SER A 18 -0.27 -8.61 2.83
C SER A 18 -0.15 -9.77 1.86
N HIS A 19 0.14 -9.51 0.57
CA HIS A 19 0.28 -10.55 -0.42
C HIS A 19 1.53 -11.40 -0.17
N TYR A 20 2.66 -10.77 0.15
CA TYR A 20 3.88 -11.48 0.54
C TYR A 20 3.66 -12.43 1.73
N ILE A 21 2.96 -11.97 2.78
CA ILE A 21 2.61 -12.85 3.92
C ILE A 21 1.70 -13.99 3.49
N SER A 22 0.75 -13.75 2.58
CA SER A 22 -0.11 -14.80 2.04
C SER A 22 0.70 -15.88 1.32
N LEU A 23 1.68 -15.50 0.50
CA LEU A 23 2.60 -16.43 -0.15
C LEU A 23 3.48 -17.17 0.86
N LEU A 24 3.98 -16.48 1.88
CA LEU A 24 4.77 -17.10 2.96
C LEU A 24 3.98 -18.11 3.80
N LEU A 25 2.67 -17.91 3.95
CA LEU A 25 1.78 -18.88 4.58
C LEU A 25 1.55 -20.08 3.64
N ALA A 26 1.33 -19.81 2.35
CA ALA A 26 1.11 -20.83 1.33
C ALA A 26 2.31 -21.78 1.19
N SER A 27 3.54 -21.25 1.16
CA SER A 27 4.78 -22.06 1.12
C SER A 27 5.00 -22.95 2.35
N LYS A 28 4.19 -22.76 3.39
CA LYS A 28 4.18 -23.59 4.60
C LYS A 28 2.94 -24.49 4.69
N GLY A 29 2.17 -24.59 3.61
CA GLY A 29 0.94 -25.38 3.53
C GLY A 29 -0.26 -24.74 4.22
N TYR A 30 -0.21 -23.45 4.58
CA TYR A 30 -1.33 -22.75 5.20
C TYR A 30 -2.09 -21.89 4.20
N GLN A 31 -3.40 -22.08 4.14
CA GLN A 31 -4.29 -21.19 3.42
C GLN A 31 -4.68 -19.99 4.29
N CYS A 32 -4.79 -18.83 3.67
CA CYS A 32 -5.31 -17.62 4.30
C CYS A 32 -6.31 -16.93 3.37
N ALA A 33 -7.03 -15.97 3.90
CA ALA A 33 -7.78 -14.98 3.13
C ALA A 33 -7.15 -13.60 3.38
N LYS A 34 -7.67 -12.56 2.74
CA LYS A 34 -7.34 -11.16 3.07
C LYS A 34 -8.58 -10.44 3.57
N ILE A 35 -8.40 -9.63 4.62
CA ILE A 35 -9.43 -8.67 5.05
C ILE A 35 -9.05 -7.29 4.52
N TRP A 36 -9.95 -6.70 3.74
CA TRP A 36 -9.84 -5.36 3.19
C TRP A 36 -10.79 -4.45 3.95
N ALA A 37 -10.32 -3.28 4.36
CA ALA A 37 -11.11 -2.26 5.02
C ALA A 37 -11.03 -0.95 4.25
N PHE A 38 -12.17 -0.40 3.88
CA PHE A 38 -12.31 0.78 3.03
C PHE A 38 -12.88 1.95 3.82
N ALA A 39 -12.18 3.08 3.77
CA ALA A 39 -12.67 4.34 4.28
C ALA A 39 -13.72 4.94 3.32
N PRO A 40 -14.60 5.83 3.80
CA PRO A 40 -15.63 6.46 2.96
C PRO A 40 -15.13 7.09 1.66
N VAL A 41 -13.90 7.64 1.65
CA VAL A 41 -13.32 8.22 0.42
C VAL A 41 -13.20 7.22 -0.74
N VAL A 42 -13.11 5.91 -0.45
CA VAL A 42 -12.97 4.89 -1.51
C VAL A 42 -14.29 4.54 -2.16
N TYR A 43 -15.40 4.55 -1.40
CA TYR A 43 -16.71 4.09 -1.88
C TYR A 43 -17.76 5.22 -1.96
N SER A 44 -17.39 6.48 -1.76
CA SER A 44 -18.31 7.61 -1.78
C SER A 44 -17.65 8.87 -2.32
N THR A 45 -18.14 9.35 -3.46
CA THR A 45 -17.66 10.59 -4.11
C THR A 45 -17.96 11.86 -3.29
N SER A 46 -18.89 11.79 -2.33
CA SER A 46 -19.24 12.90 -1.45
C SER A 46 -18.48 12.89 -0.12
N SER A 47 -17.54 11.96 0.09
CA SER A 47 -16.79 11.84 1.33
C SER A 47 -15.28 11.96 1.13
N SER A 48 -14.63 12.80 1.92
CA SER A 48 -13.16 12.89 2.01
C SER A 48 -12.58 12.17 3.24
N LYS A 49 -13.39 11.35 3.92
CA LYS A 49 -12.98 10.71 5.19
C LYS A 49 -12.02 9.55 4.93
N LEU A 50 -10.83 9.66 5.52
CA LEU A 50 -9.75 8.67 5.52
C LEU A 50 -9.67 7.92 6.85
N ILE A 51 -9.11 6.71 6.84
CA ILE A 51 -8.62 6.07 8.07
C ILE A 51 -7.42 6.88 8.53
N SER A 52 -7.46 7.43 9.75
CA SER A 52 -6.39 8.29 10.26
C SER A 52 -5.84 7.74 11.57
N ILE A 53 -4.53 7.48 11.62
CA ILE A 53 -3.85 7.03 12.84
C ILE A 53 -2.68 7.95 13.19
N PRO A 54 -2.32 8.10 14.48
CA PRO A 54 -1.14 8.87 14.87
C PRO A 54 0.14 8.24 14.32
N ASP A 55 0.99 9.05 13.69
CA ASP A 55 2.32 8.61 13.28
C ASP A 55 3.28 8.62 14.48
N LYS A 56 3.50 7.44 15.06
CA LYS A 56 4.39 7.30 16.21
C LYS A 56 5.86 7.60 15.91
N LYS A 57 6.27 7.50 14.65
CA LYS A 57 7.64 7.82 14.21
C LYS A 57 7.76 9.29 13.80
N ASN A 58 6.63 10.00 13.71
CA ASN A 58 6.57 11.40 13.33
C ASN A 58 7.30 11.66 11.99
N ILE A 59 7.18 10.75 11.03
CA ILE A 59 7.76 10.85 9.68
C ILE A 59 6.82 11.64 8.78
N SER A 60 5.51 11.45 8.93
CA SER A 60 4.50 12.24 8.25
C SER A 60 4.64 13.73 8.59
N PRO A 61 4.60 14.64 7.59
CA PRO A 61 4.55 16.07 7.82
C PRO A 61 3.38 16.51 8.71
N THR A 62 2.26 15.78 8.66
CA THR A 62 1.04 16.10 9.42
C THR A 62 0.99 15.45 10.80
N GLY A 63 1.98 14.62 11.15
CA GLY A 63 1.99 13.82 12.38
C GLY A 63 0.96 12.67 12.40
N LYS A 64 0.29 12.43 11.28
CA LYS A 64 -0.71 11.37 11.10
C LYS A 64 -0.45 10.59 9.82
N ILE A 65 -0.90 9.35 9.80
CA ILE A 65 -0.92 8.51 8.62
C ILE A 65 -2.39 8.38 8.21
N ASP A 66 -2.68 8.75 6.98
CA ASP A 66 -4.02 8.73 6.41
C ASP A 66 -4.11 7.70 5.28
N TRP A 67 -5.11 6.81 5.34
CA TRP A 67 -5.31 5.75 4.37
C TRP A 67 -6.72 5.77 3.80
N GLY A 68 -6.83 5.59 2.48
CA GLY A 68 -8.11 5.27 1.82
C GLY A 68 -8.59 3.87 2.17
N TYR A 69 -7.66 2.93 2.32
CA TYR A 69 -7.96 1.55 2.68
C TYR A 69 -6.81 0.94 3.49
N HIS A 70 -7.08 -0.19 4.14
CA HIS A 70 -6.03 -1.03 4.72
C HIS A 70 -6.35 -2.51 4.53
N VAL A 71 -5.31 -3.33 4.37
CA VAL A 71 -5.46 -4.77 4.13
C VAL A 71 -4.51 -5.57 5.01
N ALA A 72 -4.97 -6.74 5.45
CA ALA A 72 -4.15 -7.70 6.18
C ALA A 72 -4.55 -9.15 5.85
N PRO A 73 -3.61 -10.11 5.92
CA PRO A 73 -3.92 -11.53 5.89
C PRO A 73 -4.78 -11.93 7.10
N ILE A 74 -5.70 -12.86 6.87
CA ILE A 74 -6.56 -13.44 7.91
C ILE A 74 -6.53 -14.96 7.84
N VAL A 75 -6.26 -15.59 8.98
CA VAL A 75 -6.17 -17.04 9.14
C VAL A 75 -7.22 -17.55 10.12
N LYS A 76 -7.69 -18.79 9.90
CA LYS A 76 -8.55 -19.48 10.88
C LYS A 76 -7.66 -20.25 11.84
N VAL A 77 -7.69 -19.89 13.12
CA VAL A 77 -6.91 -20.52 14.18
C VAL A 77 -7.85 -21.22 15.15
N ARG A 78 -7.58 -22.49 15.46
CA ARG A 78 -8.28 -23.24 16.51
C ARG A 78 -7.66 -22.87 17.87
N ILE A 79 -8.46 -22.33 18.76
CA ILE A 79 -8.08 -21.98 20.15
C ILE A 79 -9.04 -22.73 21.08
N GLY A 80 -8.54 -23.82 21.69
CA GLY A 80 -9.40 -24.81 22.35
C GLY A 80 -10.43 -25.37 21.36
N ASN A 81 -11.70 -25.38 21.76
CA ASN A 81 -12.80 -25.92 20.93
C ASN A 81 -13.40 -24.89 19.94
N LYS A 82 -12.80 -23.71 19.78
CA LYS A 82 -13.36 -22.64 18.93
C LYS A 82 -12.40 -22.27 17.81
N VAL A 83 -12.92 -22.19 16.59
CA VAL A 83 -12.20 -21.62 15.44
C VAL A 83 -12.42 -20.11 15.43
N ARG A 84 -11.33 -19.34 15.33
CA ARG A 84 -11.32 -17.88 15.33
C ARG A 84 -10.62 -17.36 14.07
N LYS A 85 -11.19 -16.33 13.44
CA LYS A 85 -10.50 -15.60 12.37
C LYS A 85 -9.56 -14.56 12.98
N MET A 86 -8.27 -14.71 12.73
CA MET A 86 -7.19 -13.92 13.28
C MET A 86 -6.50 -13.15 12.14
N ALA A 87 -6.45 -11.82 12.24
CA ALA A 87 -5.72 -10.95 11.34
C ALA A 87 -4.24 -10.90 11.76
N ILE A 88 -3.35 -10.92 10.78
CA ILE A 88 -1.89 -10.82 10.95
C ILE A 88 -1.46 -9.46 10.40
N ASP A 89 -1.24 -8.49 11.27
CA ASP A 89 -0.80 -7.16 10.86
C ASP A 89 0.26 -6.64 11.84
N PRO A 90 1.54 -6.96 11.61
CA PRO A 90 2.64 -6.51 12.45
C PRO A 90 2.86 -5.00 12.46
N GLY A 91 2.32 -4.27 11.47
CA GLY A 91 2.34 -2.81 11.47
C GLY A 91 1.43 -2.23 12.58
N LEU A 92 0.25 -2.83 12.79
CA LEU A 92 -0.69 -2.37 13.80
C LEU A 92 -0.61 -3.13 15.14
N PHE A 93 -0.18 -4.39 15.13
CA PHE A 93 -0.22 -5.29 16.28
C PHE A 93 1.01 -6.19 16.36
N LYS A 94 1.60 -6.36 17.55
CA LYS A 94 2.76 -7.25 17.74
C LYS A 94 2.46 -8.74 17.55
N THR A 95 1.20 -9.15 17.64
CA THR A 95 0.75 -10.54 17.55
C THR A 95 -0.53 -10.60 16.73
N PRO A 96 -0.89 -11.76 16.15
CA PRO A 96 -2.18 -11.93 15.51
C PRO A 96 -3.33 -11.60 16.47
N VAL A 97 -4.35 -10.89 15.97
CA VAL A 97 -5.52 -10.48 16.77
C VAL A 97 -6.80 -10.92 16.10
N ARG A 98 -7.92 -10.95 16.82
CA ARG A 98 -9.22 -11.21 16.19
C ARG A 98 -9.50 -10.12 15.15
N TYR A 99 -10.09 -10.49 14.01
CA TYR A 99 -10.36 -9.52 12.93
C TYR A 99 -11.20 -8.30 13.39
N ARG A 100 -12.12 -8.50 14.35
CA ARG A 100 -12.89 -7.40 14.95
C ARG A 100 -12.02 -6.43 15.76
N THR A 101 -11.00 -6.95 16.44
CA THR A 101 -10.00 -6.12 17.15
C THR A 101 -9.17 -5.33 16.16
N TRP A 102 -8.82 -5.93 15.01
CA TRP A 102 -8.14 -5.24 13.92
C TRP A 102 -9.00 -4.12 13.32
N LEU A 103 -10.27 -4.39 12.98
CA LEU A 103 -11.20 -3.36 12.48
C LEU A 103 -11.38 -2.20 13.47
N ALA A 104 -11.51 -2.50 14.76
CA ALA A 104 -11.67 -1.49 15.80
C ALA A 104 -10.43 -0.57 15.93
N LYS A 105 -9.25 -1.02 15.51
CA LYS A 105 -8.01 -0.23 15.53
C LYS A 105 -7.98 0.87 14.48
N LEU A 106 -8.70 0.70 13.37
CA LEU A 106 -8.78 1.67 12.27
C LEU A 106 -9.63 2.90 12.63
N LYS A 107 -10.43 2.84 13.71
CA LYS A 107 -11.09 3.98 14.38
C LYS A 107 -11.90 4.93 13.46
N ILE A 108 -12.50 4.42 12.39
CA ILE A 108 -13.33 5.22 11.49
C ILE A 108 -14.79 4.77 11.51
N LYS A 109 -15.73 5.73 11.43
CA LYS A 109 -17.15 5.45 11.26
C LYS A 109 -17.44 5.06 9.81
N GLN A 110 -18.49 4.26 9.61
CA GLN A 110 -18.96 3.81 8.29
C GLN A 110 -17.96 2.94 7.51
N LEU A 111 -16.89 2.45 8.14
CA LEU A 111 -15.94 1.52 7.52
C LEU A 111 -16.65 0.32 6.88
N ILE A 112 -16.41 0.09 5.59
CA ILE A 112 -16.81 -1.14 4.90
C ILE A 112 -15.64 -2.11 4.94
N TYR A 113 -15.89 -3.40 5.14
CA TYR A 113 -14.86 -4.41 5.04
C TYR A 113 -15.31 -5.62 4.25
N LEU A 114 -14.38 -6.21 3.50
CA LEU A 114 -14.55 -7.44 2.73
C LEU A 114 -13.53 -8.47 3.20
N ILE A 115 -13.89 -9.75 3.18
CA ILE A 115 -12.95 -10.85 3.35
C ILE A 115 -12.99 -11.65 2.05
N VAL A 116 -11.87 -11.66 1.34
CA VAL A 116 -11.72 -12.28 0.02
C VAL A 116 -10.58 -13.29 0.06
N ASP A 117 -10.55 -14.20 -0.92
CA ASP A 117 -9.48 -15.19 -1.02
C ASP A 117 -8.10 -14.54 -1.21
N SER A 118 -7.06 -15.26 -0.84
CA SER A 118 -5.70 -14.72 -0.82
C SER A 118 -5.11 -14.44 -2.21
N GLU A 119 -5.73 -14.87 -3.29
CA GLU A 119 -5.27 -14.56 -4.65
C GLU A 119 -5.51 -13.09 -5.03
N TRP A 120 -6.56 -12.47 -4.49
CA TRP A 120 -6.89 -11.07 -4.77
C TRP A 120 -5.83 -10.15 -4.17
N TYR A 121 -5.05 -9.54 -5.04
CA TYR A 121 -3.82 -8.83 -4.70
C TYR A 121 -4.08 -7.36 -4.41
N LEU A 122 -4.81 -6.69 -5.28
CA LEU A 122 -5.12 -5.27 -5.21
C LEU A 122 -6.54 -5.03 -5.75
N PHE A 123 -7.04 -3.82 -5.56
CA PHE A 123 -8.33 -3.41 -6.08
C PHE A 123 -8.19 -2.09 -6.81
N ASN A 124 -9.11 -1.81 -7.72
CA ASN A 124 -9.29 -0.51 -8.31
C ASN A 124 -10.74 -0.06 -8.07
N SER A 125 -10.91 1.21 -7.73
CA SER A 125 -12.22 1.83 -7.58
C SER A 125 -12.36 2.92 -8.63
N SER A 126 -13.24 2.70 -9.60
CA SER A 126 -13.50 3.63 -10.69
C SER A 126 -14.92 4.14 -10.60
N MET A 127 -15.07 5.47 -10.68
CA MET A 127 -16.34 6.06 -10.99
C MET A 127 -16.58 5.85 -12.48
N ILE A 128 -17.71 5.24 -12.81
CA ILE A 128 -18.23 5.16 -14.17
C ILE A 128 -19.31 6.24 -14.24
N PRO A 129 -19.00 7.41 -14.82
CA PRO A 129 -20.00 8.41 -15.11
C PRO A 129 -21.05 7.79 -16.03
N ASN A 130 -22.33 8.07 -15.81
CA ASN A 130 -23.34 7.63 -16.78
C ASN A 130 -23.16 8.28 -18.16
N SER A 131 -22.44 9.40 -18.23
CA SER A 131 -22.06 10.06 -19.47
C SER A 131 -20.95 9.35 -20.26
N GLU A 132 -20.26 8.35 -19.72
CA GLU A 132 -19.20 7.61 -20.44
C GLU A 132 -19.72 6.49 -21.36
N LEU A 133 -21.03 6.38 -21.58
CA LEU A 133 -21.61 5.67 -22.73
C LEU A 133 -21.72 6.56 -23.99
N LEU A 134 -20.93 7.64 -24.07
CA LEU A 134 -20.75 8.40 -25.30
C LEU A 134 -19.69 7.71 -26.17
N PRO A 135 -19.93 7.50 -27.47
CA PRO A 135 -19.00 6.81 -28.34
C PRO A 135 -17.72 7.65 -28.44
N TYR A 136 -16.62 7.08 -27.94
CA TYR A 136 -15.30 7.58 -28.23
C TYR A 136 -14.99 7.29 -29.70
N ASP A 137 -14.65 8.36 -30.42
CA ASP A 137 -14.11 8.42 -31.77
C ASP A 137 -15.12 8.35 -32.94
N GLU A 138 -15.31 9.49 -33.64
CA GLU A 138 -16.01 9.58 -34.92
C GLU A 138 -15.22 8.93 -36.09
N SER A 139 -14.04 8.34 -35.83
CA SER A 139 -13.15 7.83 -36.88
C SER A 139 -13.02 6.31 -37.00
N LEU A 140 -13.77 5.51 -36.23
CA LEU A 140 -13.78 4.05 -36.39
C LEU A 140 -15.22 3.52 -36.33
N ASP A 141 -15.56 2.57 -37.20
CA ASP A 141 -16.84 1.82 -37.28
C ASP A 141 -17.15 1.05 -35.97
N ALA A 142 -17.35 1.76 -34.86
CA ALA A 142 -17.73 1.21 -33.58
C ALA A 142 -19.27 1.21 -33.48
N ASN A 143 -19.84 0.00 -33.46
CA ASN A 143 -21.26 -0.22 -33.22
C ASN A 143 -21.74 0.63 -32.03
N PRO A 144 -22.65 1.60 -32.22
CA PRO A 144 -23.15 2.40 -31.11
C PRO A 144 -23.82 1.47 -30.10
N THR A 145 -23.48 1.62 -28.82
CA THR A 145 -24.13 0.89 -27.74
C THR A 145 -25.63 1.18 -27.77
N ASN A 146 -26.45 0.13 -27.93
CA ASN A 146 -27.92 0.22 -28.02
C ASN A 146 -28.62 0.69 -26.72
N VAL A 147 -27.86 1.10 -25.69
CA VAL A 147 -28.37 1.52 -24.40
C VAL A 147 -27.89 2.94 -24.12
N LYS A 148 -28.79 3.91 -24.23
CA LYS A 148 -28.61 5.26 -23.69
C LYS A 148 -29.27 5.31 -22.32
N LEU A 149 -28.47 5.45 -21.26
CA LEU A 149 -29.02 5.66 -19.92
C LEU A 149 -29.47 7.12 -19.77
N PRO A 150 -30.58 7.40 -19.05
CA PRO A 150 -31.01 8.77 -18.82
C PRO A 150 -30.03 9.56 -17.96
N ASP A 151 -29.95 10.89 -18.15
CA ASP A 151 -29.06 11.78 -17.39
C ASP A 151 -29.30 11.78 -15.86
N TRP A 152 -30.49 11.33 -15.44
CA TRP A 152 -30.86 11.20 -14.03
C TRP A 152 -30.40 9.87 -13.40
N PHE A 153 -29.80 8.97 -14.18
CA PHE A 153 -29.19 7.77 -13.64
C PHE A 153 -27.96 8.17 -12.81
N SER A 154 -27.73 7.52 -11.67
CA SER A 154 -26.61 7.87 -10.76
C SER A 154 -25.30 7.25 -11.22
N ASP A 155 -24.20 8.01 -11.20
CA ASP A 155 -22.86 7.47 -11.48
C ASP A 155 -22.59 6.25 -10.60
N LYS A 156 -21.93 5.25 -11.19
CA LYS A 156 -21.64 4.01 -10.49
C LYS A 156 -20.20 3.99 -10.05
N LEU A 157 -19.99 3.84 -8.76
CA LEU A 157 -18.67 3.54 -8.24
C LEU A 157 -18.49 2.02 -8.21
N ILE A 158 -17.67 1.51 -9.12
CA ILE A 158 -17.36 0.08 -9.22
C ILE A 158 -16.02 -0.14 -8.56
N THR A 159 -15.93 -1.19 -7.74
CA THR A 159 -14.69 -1.62 -7.12
C THR A 159 -14.44 -3.07 -7.48
N ASP A 160 -13.39 -3.31 -8.25
CA ASP A 160 -13.00 -4.65 -8.70
C ASP A 160 -11.64 -5.04 -8.14
N PHE A 161 -11.47 -6.32 -7.87
CA PHE A 161 -10.22 -6.91 -7.41
C PHE A 161 -9.50 -7.56 -8.58
N PHE A 162 -8.17 -7.54 -8.53
CA PHE A 162 -7.31 -8.20 -9.50
C PHE A 162 -6.24 -9.03 -8.80
N LYS A 163 -5.74 -10.04 -9.51
CA LYS A 163 -4.73 -10.98 -9.01
C LYS A 163 -3.33 -10.41 -9.22
N TYR A 164 -2.35 -11.09 -8.64
CA TYR A 164 -0.95 -10.80 -8.89
C TYR A 164 -0.49 -11.55 -10.15
N GLU A 165 -0.83 -11.00 -11.31
CA GLU A 165 -0.57 -11.57 -12.64
C GLU A 165 -0.17 -10.47 -13.62
N GLU A 166 0.24 -10.86 -14.84
CA GLU A 166 0.61 -9.95 -15.92
C GLU A 166 1.61 -8.88 -15.46
N ASP A 167 1.35 -7.60 -15.74
CA ASP A 167 2.21 -6.47 -15.39
C ASP A 167 2.64 -6.46 -13.92
N ALA A 168 1.75 -6.82 -12.99
CA ALA A 168 2.08 -6.81 -11.57
C ALA A 168 3.18 -7.83 -11.24
N LEU A 169 3.13 -8.99 -11.90
CA LEU A 169 4.12 -10.06 -11.77
C LEU A 169 5.40 -9.72 -12.55
N GLU A 170 5.27 -9.31 -13.82
CA GLU A 170 6.40 -9.01 -14.71
C GLU A 170 7.25 -7.84 -14.21
N GLN A 171 6.62 -6.85 -13.60
CA GLN A 171 7.30 -5.67 -13.06
C GLN A 171 7.65 -5.81 -11.56
N HIS A 172 7.43 -6.98 -10.96
CA HIS A 172 7.82 -7.26 -9.57
C HIS A 172 7.22 -6.30 -8.53
N TRP A 173 5.92 -6.00 -8.61
CA TRP A 173 5.31 -4.97 -7.76
C TRP A 173 5.41 -5.28 -6.26
N ILE A 174 5.35 -6.55 -5.86
CA ILE A 174 5.54 -6.94 -4.45
C ILE A 174 6.95 -6.57 -3.98
N GLU A 175 7.96 -6.95 -4.75
CA GLU A 175 9.36 -6.70 -4.45
C GLU A 175 9.66 -5.21 -4.42
N GLN A 176 9.12 -4.44 -5.36
CA GLN A 176 9.23 -2.97 -5.36
C GLN A 176 8.64 -2.37 -4.09
N GLY A 177 7.40 -2.74 -3.73
CA GLY A 177 6.73 -2.21 -2.55
C GLY A 177 7.41 -2.56 -1.22
N LEU A 178 7.93 -3.79 -1.10
CA LEU A 178 8.73 -4.20 0.06
C LEU A 178 10.05 -3.41 0.12
N SER A 179 10.70 -3.20 -1.01
CA SER A 179 11.95 -2.44 -1.10
C SER A 179 11.76 -0.97 -0.74
N VAL A 180 10.66 -0.35 -1.18
CA VAL A 180 10.25 1.00 -0.77
C VAL A 180 10.13 1.08 0.74
N ASN A 181 9.35 0.18 1.35
CA ASN A 181 9.08 0.21 2.79
C ASN A 181 10.36 0.00 3.62
N GLU A 182 11.23 -0.90 3.20
CA GLU A 182 12.49 -1.15 3.90
C GLU A 182 13.47 0.02 3.77
N THR A 183 13.58 0.58 2.56
CA THR A 183 14.45 1.73 2.28
C THR A 183 13.99 2.97 3.03
N ALA A 184 12.67 3.22 3.09
CA ALA A 184 12.10 4.34 3.85
C ALA A 184 12.42 4.23 5.36
N ILE A 185 12.43 3.02 5.91
CA ILE A 185 12.79 2.83 7.33
C ILE A 185 14.28 2.98 7.56
N ALA A 186 15.11 2.46 6.65
CA ALA A 186 16.54 2.72 6.69
C ALA A 186 16.85 4.22 6.61
N PHE A 187 16.11 4.98 5.80
CA PHE A 187 16.21 6.44 5.75
C PHE A 187 15.80 7.06 7.08
N TYR A 188 14.64 6.71 7.61
CA TYR A 188 14.17 7.25 8.86
C TYR A 188 15.16 7.02 10.02
N ASP A 189 15.62 5.78 10.20
CA ASP A 189 16.46 5.43 11.33
C ASP A 189 17.85 6.07 11.25
N ALA A 190 18.40 6.27 10.05
CA ALA A 190 19.72 6.85 9.85
C ALA A 190 19.72 8.37 9.74
N GLU A 191 18.72 8.97 9.07
CA GLU A 191 18.78 10.38 8.65
C GLU A 191 17.78 11.27 9.38
N ILE A 192 16.58 10.78 9.72
CA ILE A 192 15.55 11.61 10.36
C ILE A 192 15.63 11.50 11.88
N LYS A 193 15.61 10.28 12.39
CA LYS A 193 15.53 9.99 13.82
C LYS A 193 16.63 10.64 14.67
N PRO A 194 17.91 10.71 14.24
CA PRO A 194 18.95 11.36 15.02
C PRO A 194 18.76 12.87 15.18
N ILE A 195 18.15 13.53 14.19
CA ILE A 195 17.98 14.99 14.15
C ILE A 195 16.55 15.45 14.43
N LEU A 196 15.61 14.51 14.63
CA LEU A 196 14.16 14.77 14.70
C LEU A 196 13.78 15.84 15.75
N ASN A 197 14.49 15.88 16.88
CA ASN A 197 14.24 16.81 17.98
C ASN A 197 15.27 17.95 18.04
N SER A 198 16.16 18.06 17.06
CA SER A 198 17.21 19.07 17.02
C SER A 198 16.67 20.41 16.53
N PRO A 199 16.72 21.49 17.33
CA PRO A 199 16.29 22.82 16.88
C PRO A 199 17.08 23.34 15.67
N GLU A 200 18.36 23.00 15.59
CA GLU A 200 19.27 23.42 14.52
C GLU A 200 18.94 22.79 13.15
N HIS A 201 18.27 21.64 13.14
CA HIS A 201 18.05 20.84 11.92
C HIS A 201 16.59 20.86 11.45
N GLN A 202 15.76 21.79 11.95
CA GLN A 202 14.32 21.81 11.67
C GLN A 202 13.99 21.85 10.17
N ASN A 203 14.71 22.65 9.38
CA ASN A 203 14.51 22.72 7.94
C ASN A 203 14.85 21.40 7.23
N LEU A 204 15.94 20.74 7.65
CA LEU A 204 16.35 19.46 7.08
C LEU A 204 15.36 18.34 7.44
N VAL A 205 14.90 18.32 8.70
CA VAL A 205 13.86 17.41 9.16
C VAL A 205 12.58 17.61 8.36
N TYR A 206 12.17 18.86 8.13
CA TYR A 206 10.99 19.15 7.32
C TYR A 206 11.13 18.59 5.90
N ASP A 207 12.25 18.86 5.21
CA ASP A 207 12.51 18.34 3.87
C ASP A 207 12.47 16.80 3.84
N TYR A 208 13.10 16.14 4.80
CA TYR A 208 13.14 14.68 4.86
C TYR A 208 11.77 14.08 5.18
N LYS A 209 10.95 14.75 5.99
CA LYS A 209 9.55 14.35 6.20
C LYS A 209 8.70 14.54 4.96
N MET A 210 8.93 15.61 4.18
CA MET A 210 8.23 15.79 2.90
C MET A 210 8.58 14.68 1.90
N LEU A 211 9.84 14.24 1.89
CA LEU A 211 10.29 13.13 1.03
C LEU A 211 9.77 11.77 1.53
N VAL A 212 10.06 11.38 2.77
CA VAL A 212 9.83 10.02 3.29
C VAL A 212 8.47 9.87 3.97
N GLY A 213 7.86 10.95 4.43
CA GLY A 213 6.55 10.90 5.06
C GLY A 213 5.38 10.80 4.08
N ASN A 214 5.65 11.00 2.79
CA ASN A 214 4.69 10.82 1.70
C ASN A 214 5.22 9.75 0.74
N VAL A 215 4.54 8.62 0.66
CA VAL A 215 4.98 7.51 -0.22
C VAL A 215 5.06 7.93 -1.68
N PHE A 216 4.16 8.79 -2.15
CA PHE A 216 4.17 9.22 -3.55
C PHE A 216 5.46 9.97 -3.87
N ASN A 217 5.90 10.85 -2.97
CA ASN A 217 7.17 11.55 -3.09
C ASN A 217 8.35 10.58 -3.03
N PHE A 218 8.33 9.67 -2.05
CA PHE A 218 9.41 8.72 -1.86
C PHE A 218 9.60 7.80 -3.07
N GLU A 219 8.51 7.22 -3.58
CA GLU A 219 8.54 6.37 -4.78
C GLU A 219 8.96 7.17 -6.01
N THR A 220 8.37 8.35 -6.24
CA THR A 220 8.74 9.23 -7.36
C THR A 220 10.25 9.49 -7.39
N VAL A 221 10.86 9.84 -6.26
CA VAL A 221 12.26 10.23 -6.20
C VAL A 221 13.20 9.02 -6.12
N ILE A 222 12.90 8.03 -5.30
CA ILE A 222 13.82 6.93 -4.98
C ILE A 222 13.62 5.72 -5.90
N ARG A 223 12.38 5.34 -6.21
CA ARG A 223 12.08 4.22 -7.12
C ARG A 223 12.16 4.67 -8.58
N ASP A 224 11.42 5.72 -8.92
CA ASP A 224 11.17 6.09 -10.33
C ASP A 224 12.24 7.02 -10.90
N GLY A 225 13.08 7.61 -10.05
CA GLY A 225 14.12 8.53 -10.49
C GLY A 225 13.57 9.84 -11.09
N ASN A 226 12.33 10.22 -10.73
CA ASN A 226 11.56 11.29 -11.37
C ASN A 226 11.28 12.45 -10.38
N TRP A 227 10.52 13.45 -10.82
CA TRP A 227 10.07 14.60 -10.04
C TRP A 227 8.55 14.68 -9.96
N ASN A 228 8.06 15.44 -8.99
CA ASN A 228 6.64 15.84 -8.92
C ASN A 228 6.54 17.28 -8.41
N TYR A 229 5.34 17.75 -8.13
CA TYR A 229 5.09 19.14 -7.72
C TYR A 229 5.66 19.49 -6.33
N GLU A 230 5.92 18.50 -5.47
CA GLU A 230 6.58 18.69 -4.16
C GLU A 230 8.09 18.43 -4.24
N MET A 231 8.50 17.41 -5.01
CA MET A 231 9.88 16.94 -5.18
C MET A 231 10.51 17.53 -6.43
N THR A 232 10.62 18.86 -6.44
CA THR A 232 11.10 19.65 -7.59
C THR A 232 12.58 19.42 -7.90
N THR A 233 13.04 19.93 -9.04
CA THR A 233 14.46 19.93 -9.41
C THR A 233 15.34 20.55 -8.33
N ASP A 234 14.93 21.68 -7.76
CA ASP A 234 15.70 22.36 -6.70
C ASP A 234 15.81 21.50 -5.43
N PHE A 235 14.72 20.82 -5.06
CA PHE A 235 14.74 19.87 -3.94
C PHE A 235 15.74 18.74 -4.21
N GLN A 236 15.72 18.17 -5.41
CA GLN A 236 16.60 17.07 -5.77
C GLN A 236 18.07 17.50 -5.87
N ILE A 237 18.36 18.70 -6.39
CA ILE A 237 19.73 19.25 -6.41
C ILE A 237 20.24 19.47 -4.99
N LYS A 238 19.42 20.08 -4.12
CA LYS A 238 19.76 20.32 -2.71
C LYS A 238 20.11 19.04 -1.97
N HIS A 239 19.40 17.95 -2.27
CA HIS A 239 19.51 16.66 -1.57
C HIS A 239 20.13 15.55 -2.44
N GLN A 240 20.91 15.90 -3.47
CA GLN A 240 21.35 14.95 -4.49
C GLN A 240 22.17 13.78 -3.92
N GLU A 241 23.04 14.04 -2.95
CA GLU A 241 23.92 13.02 -2.37
C GLU A 241 23.12 11.99 -1.57
N ILE A 242 22.16 12.47 -0.77
CA ILE A 242 21.31 11.59 0.04
C ILE A 242 20.34 10.80 -0.85
N ILE A 243 19.79 11.43 -1.89
CA ILE A 243 18.94 10.75 -2.87
C ILE A 243 19.72 9.66 -3.61
N ALA A 244 20.93 9.96 -4.09
CA ALA A 244 21.78 8.98 -4.77
C ALA A 244 22.12 7.78 -3.86
N LYS A 245 22.47 8.04 -2.59
CA LYS A 245 22.69 6.99 -1.58
C LYS A 245 21.47 6.07 -1.44
N TYR A 246 20.28 6.65 -1.26
CA TYR A 246 19.08 5.85 -1.00
C TYR A 246 18.48 5.18 -2.24
N ARG A 247 18.76 5.69 -3.45
CA ARG A 247 18.52 4.96 -4.71
C ARG A 247 19.35 3.67 -4.76
N GLN A 248 20.62 3.71 -4.36
CA GLN A 248 21.45 2.50 -4.31
C GLN A 248 20.97 1.51 -3.25
N ILE A 249 20.56 2.00 -2.07
CA ILE A 249 19.97 1.14 -1.02
C ILE A 249 18.67 0.51 -1.51
N TYR A 250 17.82 1.27 -2.21
CA TYR A 250 16.59 0.75 -2.83
C TYR A 250 16.89 -0.37 -3.82
N LEU A 251 17.83 -0.18 -4.75
CA LEU A 251 18.22 -1.22 -5.72
C LEU A 251 18.76 -2.48 -5.04
N ALA A 252 19.59 -2.33 -3.99
CA ALA A 252 20.07 -3.47 -3.22
C ALA A 252 18.92 -4.23 -2.52
N ASN A 253 17.94 -3.49 -1.98
CA ASN A 253 16.74 -4.10 -1.39
C ASN A 253 15.86 -4.79 -2.43
N LEU A 254 15.72 -4.21 -3.63
CA LEU A 254 14.95 -4.79 -4.73
C LEU A 254 15.51 -6.14 -5.13
N ASN A 255 16.82 -6.22 -5.38
CA ASN A 255 17.49 -7.48 -5.71
C ASN A 255 17.28 -8.53 -4.61
N LYS A 256 17.45 -8.14 -3.34
CA LYS A 256 17.22 -9.04 -2.20
C LYS A 256 15.78 -9.58 -2.15
N TRP A 257 14.78 -8.73 -2.43
CA TRP A 257 13.38 -9.14 -2.42
C TRP A 257 13.02 -9.99 -3.64
N GLN A 258 13.61 -9.75 -4.81
CA GLN A 258 13.50 -10.63 -5.98
C GLN A 258 14.08 -12.02 -5.71
N GLU A 259 15.26 -12.12 -5.11
CA GLU A 259 15.84 -13.40 -4.67
C GLU A 259 14.93 -14.10 -3.66
N SER A 260 14.41 -13.36 -2.68
CA SER A 260 13.50 -13.89 -1.66
C SER A 260 12.19 -14.40 -2.26
N MET A 261 11.66 -13.72 -3.27
CA MET A 261 10.45 -14.12 -3.99
C MET A 261 10.68 -15.33 -4.89
N ALA A 262 11.82 -15.41 -5.56
CA ALA A 262 12.20 -16.59 -6.36
C ALA A 262 12.23 -17.85 -5.49
N VAL A 263 12.93 -17.80 -4.34
CA VAL A 263 12.97 -18.91 -3.38
C VAL A 263 11.57 -19.26 -2.87
N LEU A 264 10.73 -18.26 -2.62
CA LEU A 264 9.37 -18.49 -2.12
C LEU A 264 8.48 -19.17 -3.16
N ASN A 265 8.59 -18.76 -4.43
CA ASN A 265 7.85 -19.36 -5.53
C ASN A 265 8.28 -20.81 -5.77
N ASP A 266 9.57 -21.10 -5.68
CA ASP A 266 10.08 -22.48 -5.77
C ASP A 266 9.49 -23.37 -4.67
N LEU A 267 9.33 -22.85 -3.45
CA LEU A 267 8.71 -23.60 -2.34
C LEU A 267 7.21 -23.82 -2.50
N ILE A 268 6.51 -22.98 -3.28
CA ILE A 268 5.07 -23.11 -3.51
C ILE A 268 4.79 -24.10 -4.65
N ASN A 269 5.68 -24.15 -5.64
CA ASN A 269 5.52 -24.97 -6.84
C ASN A 269 6.06 -26.41 -6.68
N ASN A 270 6.80 -26.70 -5.60
CA ASN A 270 7.29 -28.03 -5.22
C ASN A 270 6.44 -28.67 -4.12
#